data_AF-A0A3C0HEK1-F1
#
_entry.id   AF-A0A3C0HEK1-F1
#
_cell.length_a   1.000
_cell.length_b   1.000
_cell.length_c   1.000
_cell.angle_alpha   90.00
_cell.angle_beta   90.00
_cell.angle_gamma   90.00
#
_symmetry.space_group_name_H-M   'P 1'
#
loop_
_entity.id
_entity.type
_entity.pdbx_description
1 polymer ?
#
loop_
_entity_poly.entity_id
_entity_poly.type
_entity_poly.pdbx_seq_one_letter_code
_entity_poly.pdbx_strand_id
1 'polypeptide(L)'
;MANTTVNYTDAQVEMIVEMYNGLGNDGLDEIAAAVSKSVRSVRSKLVREGVYVATPKAKAAPKDMGPSKKELLNDLEQIVGFDVTGFTGATKPALATLIEKLQAA
;
A
#
# COMPACT_ATOMS: atom_id res chain seq x y z
N MET A 1 30.43 21.47 24.04
CA MET A 1 30.74 20.32 23.16
C MET A 1 29.62 19.31 23.31
N ALA A 2 28.80 19.09 22.27
CA ALA A 2 27.73 18.10 22.34
C ALA A 2 28.34 16.69 22.35
N ASN A 3 28.07 15.91 23.40
CA ASN A 3 28.52 14.53 23.50
C ASN A 3 27.63 13.66 22.62
N THR A 4 28.04 13.45 21.36
CA THR A 4 27.32 12.56 20.45
C THR A 4 27.51 11.14 20.97
N THR A 5 26.48 10.58 21.61
CA THR A 5 26.48 9.18 22.01
C THR A 5 26.62 8.31 20.75
N VAL A 6 27.73 7.60 20.67
CA VAL A 6 28.03 6.69 19.56
C VAL A 6 27.09 5.49 19.70
N ASN A 7 26.05 5.45 18.87
CA ASN A 7 24.99 4.44 18.94
C ASN A 7 25.38 3.11 18.27
N TYR A 8 26.38 3.16 17.39
CA TYR A 8 26.92 2.05 16.60
C TYR A 8 28.44 2.17 16.57
N THR A 9 29.15 1.07 16.78
CA THR A 9 30.59 1.01 16.51
C THR A 9 30.83 0.96 14.99
N ASP A 10 32.02 1.34 14.54
CA ASP A 10 32.34 1.31 13.10
C ASP A 10 32.18 -0.10 12.51
N ALA A 11 32.59 -1.13 13.26
CA ALA A 11 32.38 -2.53 12.89
C ALA A 11 30.89 -2.90 12.76
N GLN A 12 30.01 -2.35 13.61
CA GLN A 12 28.57 -2.55 13.47
C GLN A 12 28.01 -1.85 12.23
N VAL A 13 28.55 -0.68 11.86
CA VAL A 13 28.13 0.01 10.64
C VAL A 13 28.53 -0.78 9.40
N GLU A 14 29.76 -1.27 9.34
CA GLU A 14 30.25 -2.11 8.25
C GLU A 14 29.40 -3.38 8.09
N MET A 15 29.13 -4.07 9.20
CA MET A 15 28.25 -5.24 9.23
C MET A 15 26.83 -4.93 8.72
N ILE A 16 26.24 -3.80 9.14
CA ILE A 16 24.88 -3.40 8.69
C ILE A 16 24.87 -3.18 7.17
N VAL A 17 25.88 -2.50 6.63
CA VAL A 17 25.96 -2.20 5.19
C VAL A 17 26.19 -3.47 4.38
N GLU A 18 27.10 -4.35 4.83
CA GLU A 18 27.37 -5.63 4.17
C GLU A 18 26.13 -6.52 4.13
N MET A 19 25.45 -6.71 5.27
CA MET A 19 24.22 -7.50 5.32
C MET A 19 23.11 -6.89 4.46
N TYR A 20 22.98 -5.56 4.44
CA TYR A 20 21.97 -4.89 3.59
C TYR A 20 22.26 -5.07 2.10
N ASN A 21 23.53 -5.06 1.69
CA ASN A 21 23.90 -5.31 0.29
C ASN A 21 23.54 -6.74 -0.16
N GLY A 22 23.54 -7.72 0.76
CA GLY A 22 23.15 -9.10 0.48
C GLY A 22 21.65 -9.36 0.55
N LEU A 23 20.97 -8.80 1.56
CA LEU A 23 19.56 -9.12 1.86
C LEU A 23 18.55 -8.09 1.36
N GLY A 24 18.99 -6.86 1.10
CA GLY A 24 18.12 -5.74 0.77
C GLY A 24 17.10 -5.44 1.87
N ASN A 25 15.93 -4.93 1.47
CA ASN A 25 14.89 -4.50 2.40
C ASN A 25 14.23 -5.65 3.17
N ASP A 26 14.24 -6.87 2.61
CA ASP A 26 13.59 -8.03 3.22
C ASP A 26 14.38 -8.54 4.42
N GLY A 27 15.70 -8.30 4.48
CA GLY A 27 16.56 -8.69 5.61
C GLY A 27 16.67 -7.67 6.74
N LEU A 28 15.87 -6.59 6.75
CA LEU A 28 16.01 -5.55 7.78
C LEU A 28 15.76 -6.08 9.21
N ASP A 29 14.90 -7.08 9.37
CA ASP A 29 14.64 -7.73 10.65
C ASP A 29 15.86 -8.53 11.14
N GLU A 30 16.54 -9.23 10.23
CA GLU A 30 17.75 -10.01 10.52
C GLU A 30 18.91 -9.10 10.92
N ILE A 31 19.11 -8.00 10.17
CA ILE A 31 20.13 -7.00 10.48
C ILE A 31 19.86 -6.38 11.86
N ALA A 32 18.61 -6.05 12.15
CA ALA A 32 18.20 -5.48 13.44
C ALA A 32 18.50 -6.42 14.61
N ALA A 33 18.21 -7.72 14.45
CA ALA A 33 18.55 -8.74 15.44
C ALA A 33 20.06 -8.85 15.65
N ALA A 34 20.84 -8.87 14.56
CA ALA A 34 22.29 -9.04 14.60
C ALA A 34 23.02 -7.91 15.37
N VAL A 35 22.54 -6.66 15.25
CA VAL A 35 23.12 -5.51 15.98
C VAL A 35 22.36 -5.14 17.25
N SER A 36 21.35 -5.93 17.65
CA SER A 36 20.50 -5.67 18.82
C SER A 36 19.89 -4.27 18.82
N LYS A 37 19.34 -3.83 17.67
CA LYS A 37 18.64 -2.55 17.50
C LYS A 37 17.27 -2.76 16.89
N SER A 38 16.46 -1.71 16.84
CA SER A 38 15.20 -1.76 16.09
C SER A 38 15.44 -1.62 14.58
N VAL A 39 14.58 -2.24 13.78
CA VAL A 39 14.50 -2.05 12.32
C VAL A 39 14.46 -0.57 11.93
N ARG A 40 13.72 0.24 12.70
CA ARG A 40 13.65 1.69 12.47
C ARG A 40 15.02 2.37 12.60
N SER A 41 15.81 1.98 13.60
CA SER A 41 17.16 2.52 13.82
C SER A 41 18.12 2.07 12.72
N VAL A 42 18.07 0.79 12.33
CA VAL A 42 18.88 0.25 11.22
C VAL A 42 18.56 0.98 9.92
N ARG A 43 17.28 1.12 9.56
CA ARG A 43 16.87 1.88 8.37
C ARG A 43 17.35 3.34 8.43
N SER A 44 17.19 4.01 9.58
CA SER A 44 17.70 5.38 9.75
C SER A 44 19.22 5.45 9.59
N LYS A 45 19.95 4.40 9.97
CA LYS A 45 21.40 4.35 9.80
C LYS A 45 21.77 4.14 8.33
N LEU A 46 21.16 3.18 7.64
CA LEU A 46 21.36 2.95 6.20
C LEU A 46 21.03 4.18 5.35
N VAL A 47 20.02 4.97 5.74
CA VAL A 47 19.70 6.25 5.09
C VAL A 47 20.82 7.27 5.28
N ARG A 48 21.41 7.35 6.48
CA ARG A 48 22.54 8.27 6.75
C ARG A 48 23.82 7.86 6.02
N GLU A 49 24.03 6.56 5.85
CA GLU A 49 25.11 6.00 5.03
C GLU A 49 24.83 6.10 3.52
N GLY A 50 23.63 6.55 3.11
CA GLY A 50 23.28 6.74 1.70
C GLY A 50 23.00 5.45 0.91
N VAL A 51 22.96 4.30 1.57
CA VAL A 51 22.79 2.98 0.93
C VAL A 51 21.34 2.52 0.85
N TYR A 52 20.46 3.06 1.70
CA TYR A 52 19.07 2.60 1.77
C TYR A 52 18.30 2.87 0.47
N VAL A 53 17.74 1.80 -0.12
CA VAL A 53 16.85 1.86 -1.29
C VAL A 53 15.41 1.64 -0.84
N ALA A 54 14.54 2.64 -0.98
CA ALA A 54 13.15 2.52 -0.58
C ALA A 54 12.37 1.54 -1.49
N THR A 55 11.53 0.68 -0.91
CA THR A 55 10.63 -0.17 -1.69
C THR A 55 9.61 0.69 -2.46
N PRO A 56 9.40 0.45 -3.76
CA PRO A 56 8.35 1.13 -4.52
C PRO A 56 6.99 0.84 -3.88
N LYS A 57 6.19 1.89 -3.66
CA LYS A 57 4.79 1.69 -3.26
C LYS A 57 4.05 1.00 -4.40
N ALA A 58 3.28 -0.04 -4.06
CA ALA A 58 2.36 -0.64 -5.02
C ALA A 58 1.48 0.45 -5.63
N LYS A 59 1.41 0.49 -6.97
CA LYS A 59 0.52 1.43 -7.66
C LYS A 59 -0.89 1.10 -7.20
N ALA A 60 -1.63 2.12 -6.76
CA ALA A 60 -3.05 1.97 -6.49
C ALA A 60 -3.71 1.38 -7.75
N ALA A 61 -4.59 0.39 -7.57
CA ALA A 61 -5.35 -0.19 -8.67
C ALA A 61 -5.98 0.95 -9.49
N PRO A 62 -5.99 0.86 -10.83
CA PRO A 62 -6.61 1.88 -11.67
C PRO A 62 -8.03 2.11 -11.17
N LYS A 63 -8.37 3.37 -10.91
CA LYS A 63 -9.75 3.75 -10.56
C LYS A 63 -10.61 3.30 -11.73
N ASP A 64 -11.53 2.38 -11.47
CA ASP A 64 -12.49 1.88 -12.43
C ASP A 64 -13.25 3.08 -13.04
N MET A 65 -13.03 3.34 -14.33
CA MET A 65 -13.57 4.50 -15.08
C MET A 65 -15.03 4.30 -15.50
N GLY A 66 -15.65 3.17 -15.12
CA GLY A 66 -17.07 2.92 -15.33
C GLY A 66 -17.97 3.76 -14.43
N PRO A 67 -19.29 3.72 -14.68
CA PRO A 67 -20.26 4.47 -13.88
C PRO A 67 -20.14 4.15 -12.39
N SER A 68 -20.32 5.19 -11.59
CA SER A 68 -20.41 5.07 -10.15
C SER A 68 -21.65 4.28 -9.75
N LYS A 69 -21.67 3.77 -8.51
CA LYS A 69 -22.86 3.06 -8.00
C LYS A 69 -24.08 3.97 -7.98
N LYS A 70 -23.89 5.27 -7.73
CA LYS A 70 -24.96 6.26 -7.72
C LYS A 70 -25.56 6.44 -9.11
N GLU A 71 -24.70 6.55 -10.13
CA GLU A 71 -25.16 6.65 -11.53
C GLU A 71 -25.92 5.39 -11.94
N LEU A 72 -25.41 4.19 -11.62
CA LEU A 72 -26.12 2.93 -11.88
C LEU A 72 -27.49 2.86 -11.17
N LEU A 73 -27.61 3.35 -9.93
CA LEU A 73 -28.90 3.38 -9.24
C LEU A 73 -29.88 4.36 -9.90
N ASN A 74 -29.41 5.56 -10.28
CA ASN A 74 -30.25 6.53 -10.98
C ASN A 74 -30.75 5.98 -12.32
N ASP A 75 -29.87 5.33 -13.09
CA ASP A 75 -30.23 4.70 -14.36
C ASP A 75 -31.25 3.58 -14.15
N LEU A 76 -31.06 2.76 -13.11
CA LEU A 76 -32.00 1.70 -12.76
C LEU A 76 -33.37 2.26 -12.39
N GLU A 77 -33.43 3.33 -11.56
CA GLU A 77 -34.68 4.00 -11.16
C GLU A 77 -35.46 4.52 -12.36
N GLN A 78 -34.76 5.10 -13.35
CA GLN A 78 -35.36 5.57 -14.60
C GLN A 78 -35.92 4.42 -15.44
N ILE A 79 -35.27 3.26 -15.46
CA ILE A 79 -35.71 2.09 -16.23
C ILE A 79 -36.93 1.43 -15.58
N VAL A 80 -36.91 1.25 -14.25
CA VAL A 80 -37.94 0.48 -13.53
C VAL A 80 -39.13 1.32 -13.08
N GLY A 81 -38.98 2.64 -12.95
CA GLY A 81 -40.04 3.57 -12.59
C GLY A 81 -40.50 3.49 -11.12
N PHE A 82 -39.68 2.95 -10.22
CA PHE A 82 -39.94 2.88 -8.78
C PHE A 82 -38.68 3.15 -7.95
N ASP A 83 -38.85 3.53 -6.69
CA ASP A 83 -37.76 3.86 -5.76
C ASP A 83 -36.78 2.69 -5.55
N VAL A 84 -35.51 2.92 -5.88
CA VAL A 84 -34.41 1.95 -5.81
C VAL A 84 -33.51 2.11 -4.58
N THR A 85 -33.86 2.98 -3.62
CA THR A 85 -33.05 3.23 -2.41
C THR A 85 -32.72 1.95 -1.62
N GLY A 86 -33.58 0.94 -1.67
CA GLY A 86 -33.34 -0.39 -1.09
C GLY A 86 -32.17 -1.17 -1.71
N PHE A 87 -31.70 -0.80 -2.91
CA PHE A 87 -30.61 -1.50 -3.63
C PHE A 87 -29.21 -0.94 -3.33
N THR A 88 -29.07 -0.01 -2.38
CA THR A 88 -27.75 0.56 -1.99
C THR A 88 -26.73 -0.50 -1.54
N GLY A 89 -27.19 -1.62 -1.00
CA GLY A 89 -26.38 -2.78 -0.61
C GLY A 89 -25.86 -3.62 -1.78
N ALA A 90 -26.36 -3.44 -3.01
CA ALA A 90 -25.92 -4.20 -4.17
C ALA A 90 -24.48 -3.83 -4.60
N THR A 91 -23.79 -4.78 -5.22
CA THR A 91 -22.47 -4.53 -5.82
C THR A 91 -22.63 -3.81 -7.16
N LYS A 92 -21.65 -2.97 -7.55
CA LYS A 92 -21.64 -2.32 -8.86
C LYS A 92 -21.86 -3.29 -10.03
N PRO A 93 -21.13 -4.43 -10.14
CA PRO A 93 -21.34 -5.36 -11.25
C PRO A 93 -22.75 -5.96 -11.28
N ALA A 94 -23.36 -6.25 -10.12
CA ALA A 94 -24.72 -6.76 -10.09
C ALA A 94 -25.74 -5.75 -10.64
N LEU A 95 -25.59 -4.47 -10.29
CA LEU A 95 -26.44 -3.39 -10.83
C LEU A 95 -26.24 -3.21 -12.34
N ALA A 96 -24.99 -3.22 -12.82
CA ALA A 96 -24.69 -3.10 -14.24
C ALA A 96 -25.30 -4.25 -15.05
N THR A 97 -25.15 -5.50 -14.60
CA THR A 97 -25.75 -6.67 -15.25
C THR A 97 -27.28 -6.60 -15.26
N LEU A 98 -27.90 -6.14 -14.16
CA LEU A 98 -29.35 -5.99 -14.11
C LEU A 98 -29.84 -4.96 -15.14
N ILE A 99 -29.19 -3.81 -15.23
CA ILE A 99 -29.52 -2.75 -16.19
C ILE A 99 -29.41 -3.26 -17.63
N GLU A 100 -28.31 -3.94 -17.98
CA GLU A 100 -28.16 -4.55 -19.31
C GLU A 100 -29.30 -5.52 -19.64
N LYS A 101 -29.71 -6.35 -18.67
CA LYS A 101 -30.81 -7.31 -18.87
C LYS A 101 -32.16 -6.63 -19.07
N LEU A 102 -32.41 -5.51 -18.39
CA LEU A 102 -33.65 -4.75 -18.52
C LEU A 102 -33.71 -3.96 -19.84
N GLN A 103 -32.58 -3.46 -20.34
CA GLN A 103 -32.50 -2.73 -21.61
C GLN A 103 -32.56 -3.66 -22.84
N ALA A 104 -32.17 -4.93 -22.68
CA ALA A 104 -32.22 -5.93 -23.74
C ALA A 104 -33.60 -6.62 -23.87
N ALA A 105 -34.55 -6.29 -23.00
CA ALA A 105 -35.92 -6.84 -22.96
C ALA A 105 -36.92 -5.87 -23.59
#